data_AF-A0A494TE71-F1
#
_entry.id   AF-A0A494TE71-F1
#
_cell.length_a   1.000
_cell.length_b   1.000
_cell.length_c   1.000
_cell.angle_alpha   90.00
_cell.angle_beta   90.00
_cell.angle_gamma   90.00
#
_symmetry.space_group_name_H-M   'P 1'
#
loop_
_entity.id
_entity.type
_entity.pdbx_description
1 polymer ?
#
loop_
_entity_poly.entity_id
_entity_poly.type
_entity_poly.pdbx_seq_one_letter_code
_entity_poly.pdbx_strand_id
1 'polypeptide(L)'
;MPRTAKGPRPHFFDDPAIDQMMTFFFELMTEVSVIRDRLDTVERLLDTKGSVSRDDIEAYRPDAAAEAERAAVRDAYVKRVLRMHSPSGK
;
A
#
# COMPACT_ATOMS: atom_id res chain seq x y z
N MET A 1 -10.17 29.93 8.31
CA MET A 1 -11.14 29.14 7.51
C MET A 1 -10.37 28.35 6.48
N PRO A 2 -10.54 27.03 6.34
CA PRO A 2 -9.82 26.29 5.31
C PRO A 2 -10.31 26.78 3.95
N ARG A 3 -9.37 27.17 3.08
CA ARG A 3 -9.68 27.61 1.73
C ARG A 3 -10.10 26.39 0.94
N THR A 4 -11.41 26.20 0.77
CA THR A 4 -11.93 25.24 -0.21
C THR A 4 -11.45 25.72 -1.57
N ALA A 5 -10.63 24.96 -2.28
CA ALA A 5 -10.25 25.31 -3.63
C ALA A 5 -11.52 25.34 -4.50
N LYS A 6 -12.00 26.55 -4.86
CA LYS A 6 -13.14 26.78 -5.75
C LYS A 6 -12.68 26.72 -7.21
N GLY A 7 -12.18 25.57 -7.63
CA GLY A 7 -11.83 25.31 -9.03
C GLY A 7 -12.41 23.96 -9.46
N PRO A 8 -12.81 23.79 -10.74
CA PRO A 8 -13.04 22.45 -11.28
C PRO A 8 -11.79 21.61 -11.03
N ARG A 9 -11.97 20.30 -10.77
CA ARG A 9 -10.82 19.40 -10.62
C ARG A 9 -9.94 19.54 -11.87
N PRO A 10 -8.61 19.70 -11.73
CA PRO A 10 -7.74 19.74 -12.88
C PRO A 10 -7.92 18.47 -13.70
N HIS A 11 -8.19 18.64 -14.99
CA HIS A 11 -8.16 17.57 -15.98
C HIS A 11 -6.86 17.70 -16.75
N PHE A 12 -6.06 16.64 -16.78
CA PHE A 12 -4.73 16.66 -17.40
C PHE A 12 -4.69 15.88 -18.71
N PHE A 13 -5.59 14.91 -18.88
CA PHE A 13 -5.66 14.07 -20.07
C PHE A 13 -6.99 14.20 -20.78
N ASP A 14 -6.99 13.90 -22.09
CA ASP A 14 -8.20 13.93 -22.92
C ASP A 14 -9.25 12.90 -22.47
N ASP A 15 -8.80 11.75 -21.97
CA ASP A 15 -9.66 10.72 -21.37
C ASP A 15 -9.72 10.88 -19.84
N PRO A 16 -10.87 11.28 -19.27
CA PRO A 16 -11.03 11.43 -17.82
C PRO A 16 -10.77 10.14 -17.04
N ALA A 17 -10.87 8.96 -17.66
CA ALA A 17 -10.55 7.70 -17.02
C ALA A 17 -9.06 7.62 -16.63
N ILE A 18 -8.17 8.29 -17.38
CA ILE A 18 -6.73 8.34 -17.08
C ILE A 18 -6.49 9.19 -15.84
N ASP A 19 -7.10 10.38 -15.75
CA ASP A 19 -7.02 11.23 -14.56
C ASP A 19 -7.54 10.51 -13.30
N GLN A 20 -8.63 9.76 -13.44
CA GLN A 20 -9.20 8.95 -12.36
C GLN A 20 -8.26 7.81 -11.93
N MET A 21 -7.66 7.11 -12.89
CA MET A 21 -6.68 6.05 -12.62
C MET A 21 -5.43 6.60 -11.93
N MET A 22 -4.93 7.77 -12.36
CA MET A 22 -3.82 8.46 -11.70
C MET A 22 -4.16 8.85 -10.26
N THR A 23 -5.40 9.26 -10.00
CA THR A 23 -5.88 9.57 -8.65
C THR A 23 -5.81 8.34 -7.75
N PHE A 24 -6.29 7.18 -8.22
CA PHE A 24 -6.17 5.92 -7.48
C PHE A 24 -4.71 5.51 -7.22
N PHE A 25 -3.81 5.74 -8.18
CA PHE A 25 -2.38 5.51 -7.96
C PHE A 25 -1.79 6.42 -6.89
N PHE A 26 -2.11 7.72 -6.90
CA PHE A 26 -1.64 8.63 -5.87
C PHE A 26 -2.17 8.29 -4.48
N GLU A 27 -3.45 7.91 -4.38
CA GLU A 27 -4.05 7.41 -3.14
C GLU A 27 -3.29 6.17 -2.64
N LEU A 28 -3.07 5.18 -3.51
CA LEU A 28 -2.32 3.97 -3.15
C LEU A 28 -0.87 4.28 -2.73
N MET A 29 -0.17 5.17 -3.44
CA MET A 29 1.19 5.58 -3.08
C MET A 29 1.24 6.26 -1.71
N THR A 30 0.23 7.09 -1.42
CA THR A 30 0.10 7.76 -0.12
C THR A 30 -0.10 6.75 1.00
N GLU A 31 -1.01 5.79 0.80
CA GLU A 31 -1.25 4.71 1.77
C GLU A 31 0.01 3.85 2.00
N VAL A 32 0.76 3.52 0.94
CA VAL A 32 2.04 2.80 1.06
C VAL A 32 3.07 3.61 1.87
N SER A 33 3.14 4.93 1.67
CA SER A 33 4.03 5.80 2.44
C SER A 33 3.67 5.78 3.93
N VAL A 34 2.39 5.93 4.27
CA VAL A 34 1.91 5.91 5.66
C VAL A 34 2.19 4.55 6.33
N ILE A 35 2.03 3.44 5.60
CA ILE A 35 2.35 2.11 6.12
C ILE A 35 3.86 1.98 6.39
N ARG A 36 4.72 2.53 5.52
CA ARG A 36 6.18 2.53 5.74
C ARG A 36 6.58 3.36 6.96
N ASP A 37 5.99 4.54 7.16
CA ASP A 37 6.25 5.37 8.33
C ASP A 37 5.82 4.66 9.63
N ARG A 38 4.69 3.96 9.58
CA ARG A 38 4.23 3.15 10.70
C ARG A 38 5.17 1.97 10.97
N LEU A 39 5.72 1.34 9.94
CA LEU A 39 6.70 0.27 10.09
C LEU A 39 8.01 0.79 10.70
N ASP A 40 8.58 1.89 10.20
CA ASP A 40 9.76 2.55 10.79
C ASP A 40 9.54 2.87 12.28
N THR A 41 8.35 3.36 12.64
CA THR A 41 7.99 3.59 14.05
C THR A 41 8.06 2.31 14.87
N VAL A 42 7.53 1.19 14.36
CA VAL A 42 7.58 -0.12 15.03
C VAL A 42 9.02 -0.58 15.20
N GLU A 43 9.85 -0.50 14.15
CA GLU A 43 11.24 -0.91 14.19
C GLU A 43 12.04 -0.11 15.22
N ARG A 44 11.87 1.22 15.26
CA ARG A 44 12.50 2.08 16.27
C ARG A 44 12.09 1.74 17.69
N LEU A 45 10.81 1.42 17.90
CA LEU A 45 10.31 1.03 19.22
C LEU A 45 10.87 -0.34 19.65
N LEU A 46 11.03 -1.29 18.73
CA LEU A 46 11.64 -2.59 19.02
C LEU A 46 13.12 -2.47 19.38
N ASP A 47 13.85 -1.62 18.65
CA ASP A 47 15.27 -1.29 18.84
C ASP A 47 15.49 -0.59 20.19
N THR A 48 14.70 0.45 20.48
CA THR A 48 14.76 1.20 21.75
C THR A 48 14.45 0.31 22.96
N LYS A 49 13.57 -0.68 22.80
CA LYS A 49 13.21 -1.63 23.86
C LYS A 49 14.22 -2.78 24.01
N GLY A 50 15.23 -2.86 23.14
CA GLY A 50 16.27 -3.88 23.18
C GLY A 50 15.80 -5.29 22.81
N SER A 51 14.71 -5.40 22.05
CA SER A 51 14.08 -6.69 21.70
C SER A 51 14.53 -7.23 20.35
N VAL A 52 14.42 -6.41 19.30
CA VAL A 52 14.83 -6.72 17.93
C VAL A 52 15.47 -5.44 17.39
N SER A 53 16.72 -5.53 16.94
CA SER A 53 17.40 -4.40 16.32
C SER A 53 17.00 -4.25 14.85
N ARG A 54 17.26 -3.08 14.27
CA ARG A 54 17.07 -2.88 12.82
C ARG A 54 18.00 -3.77 11.99
N ASP A 55 19.21 -4.03 12.49
CA ASP A 55 20.16 -4.94 11.83
C ASP A 55 19.62 -6.38 11.81
N ASP A 56 18.93 -6.83 12.86
CA ASP A 56 18.28 -8.15 12.89
C ASP A 56 17.21 -8.28 11.80
N ILE A 57 16.45 -7.21 11.56
CA ILE A 57 15.41 -7.17 10.52
C ILE A 57 16.03 -7.24 9.12
N GLU A 58 17.07 -6.46 8.85
CA GLU A 58 17.79 -6.46 7.55
C GLU A 58 18.52 -7.79 7.28
N ALA A 59 19.07 -8.40 8.35
CA ALA A 59 19.74 -9.68 8.28
C ALA A 59 18.77 -10.87 8.20
N TYR A 60 17.48 -10.67 8.49
CA TYR A 60 16.50 -11.75 8.53
C TYR A 60 16.45 -12.48 7.19
N ARG A 61 16.53 -13.81 7.25
CA ARG A 61 16.33 -14.71 6.13
C ARG A 61 15.16 -15.64 6.47
N PRO A 62 14.03 -15.54 5.76
CA PRO A 62 12.90 -16.43 6.02
C PRO A 62 13.30 -17.87 5.74
N ASP A 63 12.80 -18.79 6.55
CA ASP A 63 12.88 -20.21 6.26
C ASP A 63 11.81 -20.62 5.23
N ALA A 64 11.87 -21.88 4.78
CA ALA A 64 10.94 -22.40 3.79
C ALA A 64 9.47 -22.33 4.25
N ALA A 65 9.21 -22.43 5.56
CA ALA A 65 7.86 -22.37 6.10
C ALA A 65 7.30 -20.93 6.02
N ALA A 66 8.09 -19.94 6.45
CA ALA A 66 7.74 -18.53 6.35
C ALA A 66 7.56 -18.07 4.89
N GLU A 67 8.39 -18.56 3.97
CA GLU A 67 8.22 -18.29 2.54
C GLU A 67 6.92 -18.87 1.98
N ALA A 68 6.60 -20.12 2.33
CA ALA A 68 5.37 -20.78 1.89
C ALA A 68 4.12 -20.07 2.42
N GLU A 69 4.12 -19.65 3.68
CA GLU A 69 3.03 -18.86 4.27
C GLU A 69 2.83 -17.55 3.49
N ARG A 70 3.92 -16.81 3.26
CA ARG A 70 3.86 -15.54 2.49
C ARG A 70 3.37 -15.77 1.06
N ALA A 71 3.76 -16.88 0.42
CA ALA A 71 3.30 -17.23 -0.92
C ALA A 71 1.79 -17.51 -0.95
N ALA A 72 1.29 -18.27 0.02
CA ALA A 72 -0.14 -18.55 0.14
C ALA A 72 -0.96 -17.27 0.36
N VAL A 73 -0.49 -16.38 1.24
CA VAL A 73 -1.15 -15.08 1.48
C VAL A 73 -1.16 -14.21 0.22
N ARG A 74 -0.04 -14.11 -0.50
CA ARG A 74 0.04 -13.36 -1.76
C ARG A 74 -0.90 -13.94 -2.83
N ASP A 75 -0.91 -15.25 -3.00
CA ASP A 75 -1.78 -15.92 -3.98
C ASP A 75 -3.27 -15.66 -3.67
N ALA A 76 -3.67 -15.79 -2.41
CA ALA A 76 -5.04 -15.49 -1.98
C ALA A 76 -5.40 -14.00 -2.19
N TYR A 77 -4.46 -13.09 -1.95
CA TYR A 77 -4.64 -11.66 -2.19
C TYR A 77 -4.82 -11.36 -3.68
N VAL A 78 -3.94 -11.86 -4.55
CA VAL A 78 -4.00 -11.67 -6.00
C VAL A 78 -5.32 -12.23 -6.56
N LYS A 79 -5.70 -13.44 -6.16
CA LYS A 79 -6.99 -14.03 -6.56
C LYS A 79 -8.19 -13.18 -6.16
N ARG A 80 -8.15 -12.54 -4.98
CA ARG A 80 -9.22 -11.66 -4.52
C ARG A 80 -9.28 -10.36 -5.33
N VAL A 81 -8.13 -9.74 -5.61
CA VAL A 81 -8.04 -8.50 -6.39
C VAL A 81 -8.43 -8.71 -7.86
N LEU A 82 -8.01 -9.83 -8.45
CA LEU A 82 -8.30 -10.18 -9.84
C LEU A 82 -9.64 -10.88 -10.03
N ARG A 83 -10.39 -11.13 -8.96
CA ARG A 83 -11.73 -11.70 -9.08
C ARG A 83 -12.57 -10.72 -9.90
N MET A 84 -12.97 -11.15 -11.09
CA MET A 84 -13.70 -10.34 -12.07
C MET A 84 -14.81 -9.55 -11.38
N HIS A 85 -14.62 -8.24 -11.23
CA HIS A 85 -15.69 -7.34 -10.85
C HIS A 85 -16.51 -7.11 -12.10
N SER A 86 -17.50 -7.98 -12.34
CA SER A 86 -18.52 -7.68 -13.33
C SER A 86 -19.12 -6.33 -12.95
N PRO A 87 -19.13 -5.31 -13.83
CA PRO A 87 -19.82 -4.08 -13.52
C PRO A 87 -21.27 -4.48 -13.30
N SER A 88 -21.82 -4.17 -12.12
CA SER A 88 -23.24 -4.34 -11.90
C SER A 88 -23.94 -3.42 -12.90
N GLY A 89 -24.44 -3.99 -13.99
CA GLY A 89 -25.17 -3.23 -14.99
C GLY A 89 -26.34 -2.52 -14.34
N LYS A 90 -26.38 -1.21 -14.54
CA LYS A 90 -27.56 -0.41 -14.86
C LYS A 90 -27.09 0.92 -15.44
#